data_AF-A0A433CXD6-F1
#
_entry.id   AF-A0A433CXD6-F1
#
_cell.length_a   1.000
_cell.length_b   1.000
_cell.length_c   1.000
_cell.angle_alpha   90.00
_cell.angle_beta   90.00
_cell.angle_gamma   90.00
#
_symmetry.space_group_name_H-M   'P 1'
#
loop_
_entity.id
_entity.type
_entity.pdbx_description
1 polymer ?
#
loop_
_entity_poly.entity_id
_entity_poly.type
_entity_poly.pdbx_seq_one_letter_code
_entity_poly.pdbx_strand_id
1 'polypeptide(L)'
;MYDIFGKYGSIRQIHVDTANDTHGTAFVIYKDIFDAKAACDHLQGFNILGRYLIVLYYQPNKVTKKMNIQKKEEELKELKSKYGVSNDD
;
A
#
# COMPACT_ATOMS: atom_id res chain seq x y z
N MET A 1 11.49 -10.44 -7.10
CA MET A 1 11.28 -9.01 -6.77
C MET A 1 12.48 -8.17 -7.18
N TYR A 2 13.66 -8.41 -6.59
CA TYR A 2 14.89 -7.72 -6.99
C TYR A 2 15.25 -7.90 -8.48
N ASP A 3 14.99 -9.06 -9.07
CA ASP A 3 15.31 -9.31 -10.50
C ASP A 3 14.41 -8.55 -11.48
N ILE A 4 13.21 -8.16 -11.05
CA ILE A 4 12.24 -7.47 -11.89
C ILE A 4 12.47 -5.96 -11.74
N PHE A 5 12.45 -5.47 -10.50
CA PHE A 5 12.59 -4.06 -10.21
C PHE A 5 14.04 -3.56 -10.36
N GLY A 6 15.04 -4.42 -10.16
CA GLY A 6 16.46 -4.05 -10.23
C GLY A 6 16.97 -3.77 -11.65
N LYS A 7 16.22 -4.18 -12.69
CA LYS A 7 16.54 -3.87 -14.09
C LYS A 7 16.43 -2.37 -14.42
N TYR A 8 15.63 -1.64 -13.64
CA TYR A 8 15.38 -0.22 -13.88
C TYR A 8 16.34 0.68 -13.14
N GLY A 9 17.06 0.17 -12.12
CA GLY A 9 17.94 1.01 -11.33
C GLY A 9 18.32 0.42 -9.97
N SER A 10 19.14 1.18 -9.24
CA SER A 10 19.63 0.77 -7.93
C SER A 10 18.52 0.87 -6.88
N ILE A 11 18.09 -0.28 -6.37
CA ILE A 11 17.09 -0.36 -5.30
C ILE A 11 17.75 -0.01 -3.96
N ARG A 12 17.14 0.90 -3.21
CA ARG A 12 17.52 1.22 -1.83
C ARG A 12 16.94 0.21 -0.85
N GLN A 13 15.66 -0.12 -0.99
CA GLN A 13 14.97 -1.07 -0.12
C GLN A 13 13.71 -1.61 -0.80
N ILE A 14 13.31 -2.84 -0.46
CA ILE A 14 11.98 -3.37 -0.76
C ILE A 14 11.31 -3.72 0.56
N HIS A 15 10.13 -3.18 0.81
CA HIS A 15 9.27 -3.54 1.93
C HIS A 15 8.14 -4.43 1.40
N VAL A 16 8.04 -5.65 1.91
CA VAL A 16 6.96 -6.57 1.58
C VAL A 16 6.17 -6.80 2.85
N ASP A 17 4.94 -6.31 2.87
CA ASP A 17 4.08 -6.50 4.04
C ASP A 17 3.48 -7.90 4.04
N THR A 18 3.55 -8.57 5.19
CA THR A 18 3.05 -9.95 5.39
C THR A 18 1.74 -10.02 6.18
N ALA A 19 1.20 -8.89 6.64
CA ALA A 19 -0.09 -8.87 7.32
C ALA A 19 -1.22 -9.29 6.37
N ASN A 20 -2.25 -9.96 6.91
CA ASN A 20 -3.37 -10.47 6.12
C ASN A 20 -4.07 -9.39 5.29
N ASP A 21 -4.13 -8.15 5.78
CA ASP A 21 -4.79 -7.02 5.10
C ASP A 21 -3.95 -6.41 3.95
N THR A 22 -2.62 -6.63 3.97
CA THR A 22 -1.67 -6.05 3.00
C THR A 22 -1.00 -7.10 2.13
N HIS A 23 -1.39 -8.37 2.25
CA HIS A 23 -0.80 -9.48 1.52
C HIS A 23 -0.96 -9.29 0.01
N GLY A 24 0.16 -9.24 -0.71
CA GLY A 24 0.21 -8.96 -2.15
C GLY A 24 0.51 -7.49 -2.50
N THR A 25 0.74 -6.65 -1.50
CA THR A 25 1.26 -5.28 -1.69
C THR A 25 2.72 -5.18 -1.23
N ALA A 26 3.50 -4.33 -1.88
CA ALA A 26 4.90 -4.09 -1.54
C ALA A 26 5.28 -2.66 -1.92
N PHE A 27 6.26 -2.09 -1.21
CA PHE A 27 6.88 -0.83 -1.53
C PHE A 27 8.30 -1.05 -2.02
N VAL A 28 8.62 -0.51 -3.20
CA VAL A 28 9.96 -0.51 -3.77
C VAL A 28 10.50 0.91 -3.72
N ILE A 29 11.62 1.09 -3.02
CA ILE A 29 12.30 2.38 -2.87
C ILE A 29 13.55 2.36 -3.73
N TYR A 30 13.60 3.20 -4.77
CA TYR A 30 14.79 3.42 -5.59
C TYR A 30 15.67 4.52 -5.00
N LYS A 31 16.94 4.54 -5.44
CA LYS A 31 17.85 5.65 -5.13
C LYS A 31 17.58 6.88 -6.00
N ASP A 32 17.25 6.67 -7.26
CA ASP A 32 16.93 7.73 -8.23
C ASP A 32 15.43 7.74 -8.54
N ILE A 33 14.87 8.94 -8.72
CA ILE A 33 13.48 9.16 -9.12
C ILE A 33 13.23 8.76 -10.58
N PHE A 34 14.22 8.90 -11.46
CA PHE A 34 14.09 8.53 -12.87
C PHE A 34 13.96 7.02 -13.03
N ASP A 35 14.70 6.25 -12.24
CA ASP A 35 14.59 4.78 -12.17
C ASP A 35 13.17 4.35 -11.72
N ALA A 36 12.64 5.02 -10.69
CA ALA A 36 11.28 4.76 -10.20
C ALA A 36 10.21 5.09 -11.25
N LYS A 37 10.43 6.16 -12.04
CA LYS A 37 9.55 6.52 -13.16
C LYS A 37 9.58 5.45 -14.25
N ALA A 38 10.77 5.02 -14.66
CA ALA A 38 10.92 3.98 -15.66
C ALA A 38 10.25 2.67 -15.20
N ALA A 39 10.41 2.30 -13.93
CA ALA A 39 9.74 1.13 -13.37
C ALA A 39 8.21 1.27 -13.40
N CYS A 40 7.65 2.42 -13.01
CA CYS A 40 6.20 2.66 -13.08
C CYS A 40 5.65 2.54 -14.51
N ASP A 41 6.33 3.13 -15.48
CA ASP A 41 5.84 3.17 -16.86
C ASP A 41 5.87 1.78 -17.52
N HIS A 42 6.88 0.96 -17.21
CA HIS A 42 7.09 -0.33 -17.90
C HIS A 42 6.55 -1.55 -17.15
N LEU A 43 6.44 -1.50 -15.81
CA LEU A 43 5.95 -2.63 -15.01
C LEU A 43 4.44 -2.57 -14.76
N GLN A 44 3.78 -1.49 -15.17
CA GLN A 44 2.33 -1.39 -15.13
C GLN A 44 1.70 -2.47 -16.00
N GLY A 45 0.86 -3.33 -15.42
CA GLY A 45 0.25 -4.45 -16.13
C GLY A 45 1.22 -5.58 -16.48
N PHE A 46 2.39 -5.65 -15.84
CA PHE A 46 3.32 -6.76 -16.06
C PHE A 46 2.77 -8.05 -15.43
N ASN A 47 2.74 -9.15 -16.19
CA ASN A 47 2.22 -10.44 -15.71
C ASN A 47 3.29 -11.21 -14.93
N ILE A 48 2.99 -11.57 -13.69
CA ILE A 48 3.79 -12.42 -12.82
C ILE A 48 2.92 -13.54 -12.30
N LEU A 49 3.27 -14.79 -12.63
CA LEU A 49 2.59 -15.99 -12.13
C LEU A 49 1.07 -15.97 -12.35
N GLY A 50 0.62 -15.42 -13.49
CA GLY A 50 -0.79 -15.33 -13.84
C GLY A 50 -1.54 -14.16 -13.22
N ARG A 51 -0.82 -13.20 -12.60
CA ARG A 51 -1.40 -11.97 -12.03
C ARG A 51 -0.71 -10.74 -12.60
N TYR A 52 -1.49 -9.72 -12.92
CA TYR A 52 -0.96 -8.45 -13.45
C TYR A 52 -0.61 -7.49 -12.32
N LEU A 53 0.59 -6.93 -12.38
CA LEU A 53 1.03 -5.93 -11.42
C LEU A 53 0.31 -4.60 -11.65
N ILE A 54 0.00 -3.94 -10.54
CA ILE A 54 -0.38 -2.53 -10.50
C ILE A 54 0.77 -1.79 -9.83
N VAL A 55 1.35 -0.83 -10.52
CA VAL A 55 2.49 -0.04 -10.04
C VAL A 55 2.07 1.42 -9.95
N LEU A 56 2.20 2.00 -8.76
CA LEU A 56 1.78 3.36 -8.46
C LEU A 56 2.86 4.06 -7.64
N TYR A 57 2.98 5.37 -7.82
CA TYR A 57 3.76 6.19 -6.90
C TYR A 57 3.16 6.14 -5.50
N TYR A 58 4.04 6.18 -4.51
CA TYR A 58 3.63 6.30 -3.12
C TYR A 58 2.86 7.62 -2.90
N GLN A 59 1.65 7.51 -2.34
CA GLN A 59 0.79 8.65 -2.03
C GLN A 59 0.54 8.69 -0.51
N PRO A 60 1.24 9.56 0.25
CA PRO A 60 1.12 9.61 1.70
C PRO A 60 -0.33 9.89 2.15
N ASN A 61 -1.05 10.75 1.42
CA ASN A 61 -2.43 11.13 1.72
C ASN A 61 -3.39 9.93 1.74
N LYS A 62 -3.17 8.90 0.91
CA LYS A 62 -4.02 7.70 0.91
C LYS A 62 -3.81 6.87 2.18
N VAL A 63 -2.58 6.77 2.65
CA VAL A 63 -2.22 6.02 3.87
C VAL A 63 -2.78 6.75 5.10
N THR A 64 -2.57 8.06 5.18
CA THR A 64 -3.10 8.89 6.29
C THR A 64 -4.61 8.85 6.34
N LYS A 65 -5.30 8.85 5.19
CA LYS A 65 -6.75 8.75 5.14
C LYS A 65 -7.26 7.44 5.74
N LYS A 66 -6.63 6.30 5.41
CA LYS A 66 -6.98 5.00 6.00
C LYS A 66 -6.79 4.99 7.52
N MET A 67 -5.64 5.46 8.00
CA MET A 67 -5.36 5.55 9.44
C MET A 67 -6.38 6.44 10.18
N ASN A 68 -6.74 7.59 9.60
CA ASN A 68 -7.70 8.51 10.20
C ASN A 68 -9.12 7.92 10.26
N ILE A 69 -9.51 7.11 9.26
CA ILE A 69 -10.80 6.41 9.27
C ILE A 69 -10.82 5.37 10.38
N GLN A 70 -9.78 4.53 10.49
CA GLN A 70 -9.68 3.51 11.53
C GLN A 70 -9.76 4.11 12.94
N LYS A 71 -9.01 5.20 13.20
CA LYS A 71 -9.09 5.91 14.48
C LYS A 71 -10.49 6.43 14.79
N LYS A 72 -11.16 7.04 13.81
CA LYS A 72 -12.54 7.52 13.98
C LYS A 72 -13.52 6.37 14.26
N GLU A 73 -13.30 5.21 13.67
CA GLU A 73 -14.13 4.03 13.87
C GLU A 73 -13.96 3.46 15.28
N GLU A 74 -12.73 3.43 15.80
CA GLU A 74 -12.43 3.07 17.20
C GLU A 74 -13.05 4.06 18.18
N GLU A 75 -12.84 5.37 17.97
CA GLU A 75 -13.44 6.42 18.81
C GLU A 75 -14.98 6.32 18.82
N LEU A 76 -15.61 6.08 17.66
CA LEU A 76 -17.05 5.91 17.56
C LEU A 76 -17.53 4.65 18.30
N LYS A 77 -16.76 3.56 18.23
CA LYS A 77 -17.08 2.30 18.92
C LYS A 77 -17.00 2.47 20.44
N GLU A 78 -15.97 3.16 20.94
CA GLU A 78 -15.82 3.49 22.36
C GLU A 78 -16.96 4.40 22.84
N LEU A 79 -17.32 5.42 22.04
CA LEU A 79 -18.42 6.32 22.36
C LEU A 79 -19.76 5.57 22.41
N LYS A 80 -20.05 4.74 21.40
CA LYS A 80 -21.26 3.91 21.38
C LYS A 80 -21.35 2.97 22.58
N SER A 81 -20.23 2.35 22.97
CA SER A 81 -20.16 1.49 24.16
C SER A 81 -20.38 2.28 25.45
N LYS A 82 -19.80 3.47 25.56
CA LYS A 82 -19.93 4.35 26.74
C LYS A 82 -21.36 4.88 26.94
N TYR A 83 -22.06 5.17 25.84
CA TYR A 83 -23.42 5.75 25.88
C TYR A 83 -24.53 4.72 25.64
N GLY A 84 -24.20 3.43 25.51
CA GLY A 84 -25.20 2.35 25.39
C GLY A 84 -26.11 2.47 24.16
N VAL A 85 -25.63 3.09 23.08
CA VAL A 85 -26.42 3.30 21.86
C VAL A 85 -26.30 2.06 20.98
N SER A 86 -27.27 1.15 21.10
CA SER A 86 -27.48 0.06 20.14
C SER A 86 -28.10 0.65 18.87
N ASN A 87 -27.55 0.30 17.70
CA ASN A 87 -28.25 0.50 16.44
C ASN A 87 -29.35 -0.56 16.35
N ASP A 88 -30.49 -0.33 17.03
CA ASP A 88 -31.73 -1.05 16.76
C ASP A 88 -32.41 -0.38 15.55
N ASP A 89 -32.11 -0.89 14.35
CA ASP A 89 -32.93 -0.82 13.14
C ASP A 89 -32.71 -2.09 12.31
#